data_AF-A0A954IPK0-F1
#
_entry.id   AF-A0A954IPK0-F1
#
_cell.length_a   1.000
_cell.length_b   1.000
_cell.length_c   1.000
_cell.angle_alpha   90.00
_cell.angle_beta   90.00
_cell.angle_gamma   90.00
#
_symmetry.space_group_name_H-M   'P 1'
#
loop_
_entity.id
_entity.type
_entity.pdbx_description
1 polymer ?
#
loop_
_entity_poly.entity_id
_entity_poly.type
_entity_poly.pdbx_seq_one_letter_code
_entity_poly.pdbx_strand_id
1 'polypeptide(L)'
;MIRARSEWIVRKRDGRLAGFEPALINRAISNAFRAEMNLVENQPLGVELDQEVRAITEEVARGIESDASTDAGAGVEQVQDIVELQLMKRGHY
;
A
#
# COMPACT_ATOMS: atom_id res chain seq x y z
N MET A 1 9.72 -9.42 19.33
CA MET A 1 9.95 -7.97 19.55
C MET A 1 9.20 -7.25 18.44
N ILE A 2 8.26 -6.36 18.75
CA ILE A 2 7.54 -5.59 17.72
C ILE A 2 8.43 -4.39 17.35
N ARG A 3 8.87 -4.33 16.10
CA ARG A 3 9.70 -3.24 15.57
C ARG A 3 8.87 -2.00 15.28
N ALA A 4 9.52 -0.83 15.37
CA ALA A 4 8.91 0.42 14.93
C ALA A 4 8.64 0.40 13.42
N ARG A 5 7.61 1.13 12.94
CA ARG A 5 7.23 1.15 11.51
C ARG A 5 8.38 1.57 10.58
N SER A 6 9.31 2.38 11.05
CA SER A 6 10.53 2.78 10.32
C SER A 6 11.52 1.63 10.09
N GLU A 7 11.39 0.54 10.84
CA GLU A 7 12.24 -0.66 10.75
C GLU A 7 11.50 -1.83 10.09
N TRP A 8 10.24 -1.63 9.69
CA TRP A 8 9.46 -2.66 9.03
C TRP A 8 10.06 -2.99 7.68
N ILE A 9 9.97 -4.27 7.32
CA ILE A 9 10.53 -4.78 6.07
C ILE A 9 9.46 -5.51 5.25
N VAL A 10 9.60 -5.36 3.93
CA VAL A 10 8.80 -6.08 2.93
C VAL A 10 9.73 -6.94 2.08
N ARG A 11 9.37 -8.20 1.92
CA ARG A 11 10.02 -9.17 1.05
C ARG A 11 9.44 -9.07 -0.35
N LYS A 12 10.27 -8.67 -1.30
CA LYS A 12 9.95 -8.57 -2.74
C LYS A 12 9.84 -9.96 -3.37
N ARG A 13 9.29 -10.04 -4.59
CA ARG A 13 9.12 -11.28 -5.36
C ARG A 13 10.43 -12.04 -5.60
N ASP A 14 11.52 -11.31 -5.78
CA ASP A 14 12.88 -11.84 -5.97
C ASP A 14 13.54 -12.31 -4.65
N GLY A 15 12.83 -12.24 -3.52
CA GLY A 15 13.34 -12.59 -2.19
C GLY A 15 14.09 -11.46 -1.49
N ARG A 16 14.35 -10.32 -2.16
CA ARG A 16 15.05 -9.18 -1.55
C ARG A 16 14.20 -8.53 -0.46
N LEU A 17 14.86 -8.14 0.63
CA LEU A 17 14.23 -7.32 1.67
C LEU A 17 14.39 -5.84 1.34
N ALA A 18 13.33 -5.08 1.53
CA ALA A 18 13.32 -3.63 1.41
C ALA A 18 12.59 -3.02 2.60
N GLY A 19 12.92 -1.77 2.96
CA GLY A 19 12.17 -1.03 3.96
C GLY A 19 10.71 -0.85 3.53
N PHE A 20 9.81 -0.86 4.51
CA PHE A 20 8.41 -0.54 4.29
C PHE A 20 8.25 0.97 4.08
N GLU A 21 7.73 1.35 2.92
CA GLU A 21 7.48 2.75 2.56
C GLU A 21 6.00 2.94 2.19
N PRO A 22 5.16 3.48 3.10
CA PRO A 22 3.74 3.70 2.84
C PRO A 22 3.47 4.56 1.60
N ALA A 23 4.38 5.50 1.31
CA ALA A 23 4.31 6.37 0.16
C ALA A 23 4.31 5.61 -1.18
N LEU A 24 4.97 4.44 -1.26
CA LEU A 24 4.96 3.61 -2.46
C LEU A 24 3.58 3.00 -2.72
N ILE A 25 2.88 2.58 -1.67
CA ILE A 25 1.51 2.04 -1.77
C ILE A 25 0.55 3.16 -2.16
N ASN A 26 0.62 4.30 -1.45
CA ASN A 26 -0.21 5.47 -1.76
C ASN A 26 -0.03 5.92 -3.23
N ARG A 27 1.21 5.98 -3.71
CA ARG A 27 1.52 6.32 -5.10
C ARG A 27 0.96 5.30 -6.09
N ALA A 28 1.11 4.01 -5.80
CA ALA A 28 0.61 2.94 -6.68
C ALA A 28 -0.91 3.00 -6.84
N ILE A 29 -1.64 3.11 -5.72
CA ILE A 29 -3.10 3.25 -5.74
C ILE A 29 -3.51 4.55 -6.44
N SER A 30 -2.83 5.67 -6.16
CA SER A 30 -3.13 6.93 -6.82
C SER A 30 -2.95 6.86 -8.34
N ASN A 31 -1.92 6.15 -8.81
CA ASN A 31 -1.67 5.95 -10.22
C ASN A 31 -2.73 5.07 -10.88
N ALA A 32 -3.26 4.06 -10.17
CA ALA A 32 -4.38 3.26 -10.66
C ALA A 32 -5.63 4.13 -10.90
N PHE A 33 -5.98 4.97 -9.93
CA PHE A 33 -7.10 5.91 -10.08
C PHE A 33 -6.88 6.92 -11.20
N ARG A 34 -5.66 7.47 -11.35
CA ARG A 34 -5.35 8.37 -12.48
C ARG A 34 -5.58 7.68 -13.82
N ALA A 35 -5.16 6.41 -13.96
CA ALA A 35 -5.34 5.65 -15.18
C ALA A 35 -6.83 5.43 -15.49
N GLU A 36 -7.63 5.05 -14.50
CA GLU A 36 -9.08 4.85 -14.64
C GLU A 36 -9.81 6.14 -15.05
N MET A 37 -9.42 7.26 -14.45
CA MET A 37 -10.01 8.59 -14.72
C MET A 37 -9.42 9.29 -15.97
N ASN A 38 -8.49 8.65 -16.69
CA ASN A 38 -7.74 9.24 -17.80
C ASN A 38 -7.06 10.58 -17.46
N LEU A 39 -6.56 10.70 -16.23
CA LEU A 39 -5.82 11.88 -15.78
C LEU A 39 -4.38 11.84 -16.28
N VAL A 40 -3.82 13.03 -16.50
CA VAL A 40 -2.40 13.15 -16.87
C VAL A 40 -1.53 12.67 -15.69
N GLU A 41 -0.36 12.14 -16.01
CA GLU A 41 0.63 11.76 -15.01
C GLU A 41 0.89 12.91 -14.02
N ASN A 42 0.92 12.60 -12.73
CA ASN A 42 1.08 13.55 -11.62
C ASN A 42 -0.05 14.57 -11.42
N GLN A 43 -1.15 14.49 -12.18
CA GLN A 43 -2.33 15.28 -11.86
C GLN A 43 -2.82 14.93 -10.45
N PRO A 44 -3.07 15.92 -9.57
CA PRO A 44 -3.61 15.64 -8.24
C PRO A 44 -4.97 14.96 -8.34
N LEU A 45 -5.22 14.02 -7.43
CA LEU A 45 -6.56 13.49 -7.24
C LEU A 45 -7.43 14.53 -6.54
N GLY A 46 -8.75 14.42 -6.69
CA GLY A 46 -9.68 15.19 -5.87
C GLY A 46 -9.45 14.90 -4.38
N VAL A 47 -9.78 15.86 -3.52
CA VAL A 47 -9.50 15.79 -2.07
C VAL A 47 -10.10 14.52 -1.45
N GLU A 48 -11.32 14.16 -1.82
CA GLU A 48 -12.03 12.98 -1.31
C GLU A 48 -11.28 11.69 -1.69
N LEU A 49 -10.88 11.56 -2.94
CA LEU A 49 -10.17 10.38 -3.44
C LEU A 49 -8.76 10.28 -2.86
N ASP A 50 -8.05 11.41 -2.70
CA ASP A 50 -6.75 11.44 -2.01
C ASP A 50 -6.88 10.98 -0.54
N GLN A 51 -7.93 11.40 0.16
CA GLN A 51 -8.22 10.94 1.52
C GLN A 51 -8.51 9.44 1.56
N GLU A 52 -9.27 8.93 0.59
CA GLU A 52 -9.57 7.51 0.46
C GLU A 52 -8.30 6.67 0.20
N VAL A 53 -7.43 7.12 -0.71
CA VAL A 53 -6.15 6.45 -0.98
C VAL A 53 -5.27 6.39 0.27
N ARG A 54 -5.23 7.48 1.06
CA ARG A 54 -4.52 7.51 2.34
C ARG A 54 -5.12 6.53 3.34
N ALA A 55 -6.45 6.44 3.42
CA ALA A 55 -7.14 5.50 4.31
C ALA A 55 -6.82 4.04 3.93
N ILE A 56 -6.87 3.70 2.64
CA ILE A 56 -6.48 2.37 2.14
C ILE A 56 -5.02 2.07 2.49
N THR A 57 -4.12 3.03 2.27
CA THR A 57 -2.69 2.88 2.60
C THR A 57 -2.47 2.54 4.08
N GLU A 58 -3.19 3.20 4.98
CA GLU A 58 -3.11 2.93 6.42
C GLU A 58 -3.73 1.59 6.81
N GLU A 59 -4.79 1.15 6.13
CA GLU A 59 -5.35 -0.19 6.33
C GLU A 59 -4.42 -1.30 5.87
N VAL A 60 -3.72 -1.10 4.76
CA VAL A 60 -2.68 -2.03 4.29
C VAL A 60 -1.54 -2.09 5.31
N ALA A 61 -1.09 -0.96 5.82
CA ALA A 61 -0.05 -0.92 6.86
C ALA A 61 -0.45 -1.69 8.12
N ARG A 62 -1.69 -1.49 8.60
CA ARG A 62 -2.22 -2.27 9.74
C ARG A 62 -2.32 -3.77 9.41
N GLY A 63 -2.74 -4.11 8.18
CA GLY A 63 -2.92 -5.48 7.75
C GLY A 63 -1.62 -6.30 7.67
N ILE A 64 -0.47 -5.63 7.52
CA ILE A 64 0.84 -6.30 7.47
C ILE A 64 1.66 -6.16 8.76
N GLU A 65 1.18 -5.42 9.76
CA GLU A 65 1.94 -5.06 10.97
C GLU A 65 2.57 -6.28 11.67
N SER A 66 1.80 -7.36 11.81
CA SER A 66 2.25 -8.58 12.49
C SER A 66 3.49 -9.20 11.85
N ASP A 67 3.60 -9.11 10.52
CA ASP A 67 4.64 -9.79 9.75
C ASP A 67 5.79 -8.82 9.44
N ALA A 68 5.45 -7.59 9.06
CA ALA A 68 6.39 -6.54 8.71
C ALA A 68 7.26 -6.11 9.91
N SER A 69 6.74 -6.25 11.13
CA SER A 69 7.47 -5.94 12.37
C SER A 69 8.44 -7.05 12.83
N THR A 70 8.54 -8.16 12.10
CA THR A 70 9.42 -9.29 12.40
C THR A 70 10.65 -9.33 11.49
N ASP A 71 11.57 -10.28 11.73
CA ASP A 71 12.69 -10.57 10.83
C ASP A 71 12.27 -11.22 9.51
N ALA A 72 11.10 -11.85 9.45
CA ALA A 72 10.61 -12.46 8.22
C ALA A 72 10.15 -11.40 7.21
N GLY A 73 9.54 -10.31 7.71
CA GLY A 73 8.92 -9.27 6.90
C GLY A 73 7.65 -9.73 6.19
N ALA A 74 6.83 -8.76 5.81
CA ALA A 74 5.60 -9.01 5.04
C ALA A 74 5.92 -9.31 3.57
N GLY A 75 5.17 -10.22 2.95
CA GLY A 75 5.32 -10.50 1.52
C GLY A 75 4.76 -9.36 0.65
N VAL A 76 5.40 -9.07 -0.49
CA VAL A 76 4.85 -8.07 -1.42
C VAL A 76 3.53 -8.52 -2.06
N GLU A 77 3.27 -9.84 -2.16
CA GLU A 77 1.95 -10.34 -2.59
C GLU A 77 0.89 -10.10 -1.51
N GLN A 78 1.20 -10.33 -0.23
CA GLN A 78 0.29 -10.00 0.88
C GLN A 78 -0.09 -8.51 0.89
N VAL A 79 0.87 -7.62 0.60
CA VAL A 79 0.59 -6.19 0.44
C VAL A 79 -0.40 -5.95 -0.71
N GLN A 80 -0.20 -6.61 -1.86
CA GLN A 80 -1.09 -6.50 -3.02
C GLN A 80 -2.49 -7.04 -2.71
N ASP A 81 -2.60 -8.24 -2.12
CA ASP A 81 -3.88 -8.85 -1.75
C ASP A 81 -4.70 -7.95 -0.82
N ILE A 82 -4.06 -7.29 0.15
CA ILE A 82 -4.75 -6.36 1.04
C ILE A 82 -5.16 -5.09 0.28
N VAL A 83 -4.32 -4.56 -0.61
CA VAL A 83 -4.69 -3.41 -1.46
C VAL A 83 -5.94 -3.74 -2.29
N GLU A 84 -5.93 -4.87 -2.98
CA GLU A 84 -7.06 -5.34 -3.81
C GLU A 84 -8.33 -5.53 -2.97
N LEU A 85 -8.22 -6.19 -1.82
CA LEU A 85 -9.35 -6.37 -0.90
C LEU A 85 -9.94 -5.01 -0.45
N GLN A 86 -9.09 -4.02 -0.17
CA GLN A 86 -9.55 -2.72 0.30
C GLN A 86 -10.17 -1.87 -0.81
N LEU A 87 -9.68 -1.98 -2.05
CA LEU A 87 -10.31 -1.38 -3.23
C LEU A 87 -11.70 -1.99 -3.47
N MET A 88 -11.79 -3.32 -3.49
CA MET A 88 -13.06 -4.04 -3.68
C MET A 88 -14.10 -3.67 -2.62
N LYS A 89 -13.71 -3.59 -1.34
CA LYS A 89 -14.60 -3.20 -0.22
C LYS A 89 -15.21 -1.80 -0.39
N ARG A 90 -14.54 -0.92 -1.12
CA ARG A 90 -14.95 0.46 -1.38
C ARG A 90 -15.68 0.63 -2.71
N GLY A 91 -15.81 -0.46 -3.47
CA GLY A 91 -16.50 -0.47 -4.77
C GLY A 91 -15.59 -0.12 -5.94
N HIS A 92 -14.26 -0.12 -5.77
CA HIS A 92 -13.28 0.03 -6.85
C HIS A 92 -12.84 -1.38 -7.30
N TYR A 93 -13.11 -1.75 -8.56
CA TYR A 93 -12.93 -3.11 -9.10
C TYR A 93 -12.12 -3.16 -10.40
#